data_AF-A0A919MYL7-F1
#
_entry.id   AF-A0A919MYL7-F1
#
_cell.length_a   1.000
_cell.length_b   1.000
_cell.length_c   1.000
_cell.angle_alpha   90.00
_cell.angle_beta   90.00
_cell.angle_gamma   90.00
#
_symmetry.space_group_name_H-M   'P 1'
#
loop_
_entity.id
_entity.type
_entity.pdbx_description
1 polymer ?
#
loop_
_entity_poly.entity_id
_entity_poly.type
_entity_poly.pdbx_seq_one_letter_code
_entity_poly.pdbx_strand_id
1 'polypeptide(L)'
;MTSDETITLSVQDGGTTEAARAATAIARELVREGVAVVPGGGTPPDGSKGGSHLEPGSLTIGAAGSLQAFRSISRVVTGAIRRGLVGRISLADGDRKLVVDSSSRESEEALVAWLHRSKIVDPDGK
;
A
#
# COMPACT_ATOMS: atom_id res chain seq x y z
N MET A 1 22.15 -7.37 -4.05
CA MET A 1 20.79 -7.42 -3.47
C MET A 1 20.02 -6.35 -4.19
N THR A 2 19.24 -6.72 -5.19
CA THR A 2 18.37 -5.79 -5.92
C THR A 2 17.42 -5.16 -4.92
N SER A 3 17.38 -3.84 -4.86
CA SER A 3 16.41 -3.08 -4.07
C SER A 3 15.03 -3.70 -4.30
N ASP A 4 14.50 -4.36 -3.27
CA ASP A 4 13.17 -4.96 -3.32
C ASP A 4 12.20 -3.78 -3.47
N GLU A 5 11.62 -3.61 -4.67
CA GLU A 5 10.63 -2.56 -4.92
C GLU A 5 9.39 -2.87 -4.08
N THR A 6 9.30 -2.23 -2.91
CA THR A 6 8.19 -2.40 -1.97
C THR A 6 7.30 -1.17 -1.95
N ILE A 7 5.98 -1.39 -2.01
CA ILE A 7 4.99 -0.34 -1.76
C ILE A 7 4.42 -0.54 -0.37
N THR A 8 4.43 0.51 0.45
CA THR A 8 3.72 0.53 1.73
C THR A 8 2.31 1.09 1.51
N LEU A 9 1.30 0.38 1.99
CA LEU A 9 -0.09 0.79 1.98
C LEU A 9 -0.55 0.98 3.43
N SER A 10 -1.01 2.17 3.78
CA SER A 10 -1.55 2.49 5.11
C SER A 10 -3.00 3.01 5.00
N VAL A 11 -3.92 2.34 5.69
CA VAL A 11 -5.30 2.80 5.86
C VAL A 11 -5.33 4.01 6.78
N GLN A 12 -5.94 5.11 6.34
CA GLN A 12 -5.92 6.40 7.06
C GLN A 12 -7.20 6.66 7.86
N ASP A 13 -8.21 5.78 7.77
CA ASP A 13 -9.50 5.98 8.42
C ASP A 13 -9.71 5.12 9.67
N GLY A 14 -10.54 5.66 10.57
CA GLY A 14 -11.09 4.92 11.69
C GLY A 14 -10.12 4.72 12.86
N GLY A 15 -10.58 4.02 13.88
CA GLY A 15 -9.72 3.58 14.98
C GLY A 15 -8.72 2.51 14.52
N THR A 16 -7.65 2.28 15.29
CA THR A 16 -6.60 1.29 14.97
C THR A 16 -7.12 -0.11 14.65
N THR A 17 -8.23 -0.51 15.28
CA THR A 17 -8.90 -1.81 15.02
C THR A 17 -9.61 -1.86 13.68
N GLU A 18 -10.24 -0.77 13.25
CA GLU A 18 -10.95 -0.68 11.97
C GLU A 18 -9.94 -0.64 10.82
N ALA A 19 -8.90 0.18 10.96
CA ALA A 19 -7.78 0.23 10.03
C ALA A 19 -7.12 -1.14 9.84
N ALA A 20 -6.87 -1.88 10.94
CA ALA A 20 -6.31 -3.22 10.88
C ALA A 20 -7.22 -4.24 10.17
N ARG A 21 -8.55 -4.16 10.39
CA ARG A 21 -9.51 -5.02 9.70
C ARG A 21 -9.56 -4.73 8.20
N ALA A 22 -9.60 -3.46 7.84
CA ALA A 22 -9.59 -3.01 6.46
C ALA A 22 -8.30 -3.45 5.74
N ALA A 23 -7.14 -3.20 6.35
CA ALA A 23 -5.85 -3.67 5.83
C ALA A 23 -5.82 -5.20 5.69
N THR A 24 -6.34 -5.96 6.66
CA THR A 24 -6.41 -7.43 6.57
C THR A 24 -7.27 -7.89 5.39
N ALA A 25 -8.40 -7.24 5.14
CA ALA A 25 -9.27 -7.55 4.01
C ALA A 25 -8.58 -7.24 2.66
N ILE A 26 -7.95 -6.06 2.56
CA ILE A 26 -7.15 -5.67 1.39
C ILE A 26 -6.02 -6.67 1.14
N ALA A 27 -5.26 -7.04 2.18
CA ALA A 27 -4.17 -8.00 2.09
C ALA A 27 -4.65 -9.35 1.53
N ARG A 28 -5.79 -9.87 2.02
CA ARG A 28 -6.36 -11.13 1.52
C ARG A 28 -6.74 -11.06 0.05
N GLU A 29 -7.28 -9.94 -0.41
CA GLU A 29 -7.60 -9.75 -1.83
C GLU A 29 -6.33 -9.67 -2.68
N LEU A 30 -5.30 -8.96 -2.23
CA LEU A 30 -4.01 -8.90 -2.91
C LEU A 30 -3.34 -10.28 -3.03
N VAL A 31 -3.35 -11.08 -1.95
CA VAL A 31 -2.82 -12.46 -1.99
C VAL A 31 -3.59 -13.32 -3.00
N ARG A 32 -4.92 -13.19 -3.07
CA ARG A 32 -5.75 -13.92 -4.04
C ARG A 32 -5.41 -13.57 -5.48
N GLU A 33 -4.99 -12.33 -5.72
CA GLU A 33 -4.52 -11.82 -7.01
C GLU A 33 -3.04 -12.18 -7.30
N GLY A 34 -2.39 -12.94 -6.41
CA GLY A 34 -0.99 -13.36 -6.55
C GLY A 34 0.03 -12.29 -6.14
N VAL A 35 -0.40 -11.24 -5.45
CA VAL A 35 0.48 -10.17 -4.95
C VAL A 35 0.97 -10.52 -3.54
N ALA A 36 2.29 -10.56 -3.36
CA ALA A 36 2.90 -10.83 -2.07
C ALA A 36 2.71 -9.63 -1.14
N VAL A 37 2.21 -9.89 0.07
CA VAL A 37 1.99 -8.86 1.10
C VAL A 37 2.42 -9.38 2.45
N VAL A 38 3.02 -8.48 3.24
CA VAL A 38 3.35 -8.70 4.65
C VAL A 38 2.82 -7.53 5.47
N PRO A 39 2.55 -7.70 6.77
CA PRO A 39 2.20 -6.60 7.65
C PRO A 39 3.27 -5.49 7.62
N GLY A 40 2.83 -4.22 7.55
CA GLY A 40 3.73 -3.08 7.56
C GLY A 40 4.42 -2.91 8.92
N GLY A 41 5.73 -2.72 8.89
CA GLY A 41 6.50 -2.36 10.08
C GLY A 41 6.21 -0.90 10.47
N GLY A 42 5.93 -0.66 11.75
CA GLY A 42 5.81 0.67 12.32
C GLY A 42 7.12 1.14 12.96
N THR A 43 7.28 2.45 13.09
CA THR A 43 8.36 3.01 13.91
C THR A 43 8.08 2.67 15.38
N PRO A 44 8.99 1.99 16.09
CA PRO A 44 8.79 1.71 17.50
C PRO A 44 8.75 3.02 18.29
N PRO A 45 7.87 3.16 19.30
CA PRO A 45 7.82 4.36 20.12
C PRO A 45 9.13 4.53 20.91
N ASP A 46 9.51 5.79 21.15
CA ASP A 46 10.72 6.16 21.89
C ASP A 46 10.80 5.41 23.23
N GLY A 47 11.87 4.66 23.43
CA GLY A 47 12.10 3.83 24.62
C GLY A 47 11.78 2.32 24.45
N SER A 48 11.34 1.87 23.28
CA SER A 48 11.14 0.44 23.01
C SER A 48 12.46 -0.33 22.92
N LYS A 49 12.64 -1.31 23.82
CA LYS A 49 13.79 -2.22 23.83
C LYS A 49 13.60 -3.35 22.81
N GLY A 50 13.71 -3.04 21.52
CA GLY A 50 13.83 -4.03 20.44
C GLY A 50 12.64 -4.97 20.28
N GLY A 51 11.68 -4.57 19.46
CA GLY A 51 10.64 -5.44 18.94
C GLY A 51 10.15 -4.90 17.60
N SER A 52 9.82 -5.78 16.66
CA SER A 52 9.17 -5.38 15.41
C SER A 52 7.81 -4.77 15.75
N HIS A 53 7.71 -3.45 15.69
CA HIS A 53 6.43 -2.77 15.85
C HIS A 53 5.65 -2.97 14.56
N LEU A 54 4.40 -3.41 14.66
CA LEU A 54 3.50 -3.50 13.52
C LEU A 54 2.58 -2.29 13.58
N GLU A 55 2.51 -1.52 12.51
CA GLU A 55 1.58 -0.39 12.43
C GLU A 55 0.19 -0.93 12.05
N PRO A 56 -0.82 -0.84 12.94
CA PRO A 56 -2.16 -1.30 12.62
C PRO A 56 -2.71 -0.56 11.41
N GLY A 57 -3.15 -1.30 10.39
CA GLY A 57 -3.64 -0.70 9.15
C GLY A 57 -2.58 -0.51 8.06
N SER A 58 -1.31 -0.89 8.31
CA SER A 58 -0.24 -0.84 7.32
C SER A 58 0.09 -2.23 6.73
N LEU A 59 0.40 -2.25 5.44
CA LEU A 59 0.84 -3.42 4.67
C LEU A 59 2.08 -3.04 3.86
N THR A 60 3.03 -3.96 3.76
CA THR A 60 4.13 -3.88 2.78
C THR A 60 3.85 -4.86 1.66
N ILE A 61 3.77 -4.34 0.44
CA ILE A 61 3.51 -5.08 -0.79
C ILE A 61 4.85 -5.33 -1.47
N GLY A 62 5.24 -6.61 -1.59
CA GLY A 62 6.45 -7.03 -2.28
C GLY A 62 6.23 -7.24 -3.78
N ALA A 63 7.30 -7.13 -4.57
CA ALA A 63 7.29 -7.30 -6.02
C ALA A 63 6.36 -6.33 -6.77
N ALA A 64 6.37 -5.06 -6.38
CA ALA A 64 5.60 -4.02 -7.05
C ALA A 64 5.99 -3.85 -8.53
N GLY A 65 7.20 -4.25 -8.97
CA GLY A 65 7.71 -4.00 -10.32
C GLY A 65 6.97 -4.65 -11.51
N SER A 66 6.01 -5.56 -11.29
CA SER A 66 5.26 -6.19 -12.39
C SER A 66 3.98 -5.41 -12.75
N LEU A 67 3.71 -5.26 -14.05
CA LEU A 67 2.47 -4.60 -14.53
C LEU A 67 1.20 -5.31 -14.01
N GLN A 68 1.27 -6.62 -13.82
CA GLN A 68 0.19 -7.40 -13.22
C GLN A 68 -0.04 -7.00 -11.76
N ALA A 69 1.01 -6.91 -10.95
CA ALA A 69 0.92 -6.46 -9.56
C ALA A 69 0.31 -5.06 -9.46
N PHE A 70 0.70 -4.11 -10.31
CA PHE A 70 0.10 -2.77 -10.34
C PHE A 70 -1.39 -2.79 -10.66
N ARG A 71 -1.82 -3.59 -11.64
CA ARG A 71 -3.25 -3.74 -11.96
C ARG A 71 -4.04 -4.32 -10.80
N SER A 72 -3.48 -5.34 -10.14
CA SER A 72 -4.11 -5.95 -8.97
C SER A 72 -4.17 -4.99 -7.78
N ILE A 73 -3.09 -4.25 -7.50
CA ILE A 73 -3.06 -3.21 -6.46
C ILE A 73 -4.12 -2.14 -6.73
N SER A 74 -4.12 -1.58 -7.94
CA SER A 74 -5.11 -0.55 -8.33
C SER A 74 -6.54 -1.08 -8.20
N ARG A 75 -6.82 -2.27 -8.72
CA ARG A 75 -8.15 -2.88 -8.66
C ARG A 75 -8.61 -3.12 -7.22
N VAL A 76 -7.75 -3.66 -6.36
CA VAL A 76 -8.11 -3.97 -4.97
C VAL A 76 -8.27 -2.69 -4.14
N VAL A 77 -7.36 -1.72 -4.26
CA VAL A 77 -7.44 -0.43 -3.55
C VAL A 77 -8.71 0.33 -3.95
N THR A 78 -8.93 0.49 -5.25
CA THR A 78 -10.13 1.15 -5.78
C THR A 78 -11.41 0.37 -5.40
N GLY A 79 -11.37 -0.96 -5.46
CA GLY A 79 -12.49 -1.81 -5.04
C GLY A 79 -12.82 -1.67 -3.55
N ALA A 80 -11.82 -1.62 -2.68
CA ALA A 80 -11.99 -1.41 -1.25
C ALA A 80 -12.65 -0.06 -0.97
N ILE A 81 -12.16 1.00 -1.63
CA ILE A 81 -12.70 2.36 -1.52
C ILE A 81 -14.16 2.42 -2.01
N ARG A 82 -14.44 1.89 -3.20
CA ARG A 82 -15.80 1.90 -3.78
C ARG A 82 -16.82 1.10 -2.96
N ARG A 83 -16.38 0.03 -2.27
CA ARG A 83 -17.23 -0.75 -1.36
C ARG A 83 -17.43 -0.09 0.00
N GLY A 84 -16.81 1.06 0.25
CA GLY A 84 -16.84 1.74 1.55
C GLY A 84 -16.10 1.01 2.66
N LEU A 85 -15.17 0.10 2.30
CA LEU A 85 -14.34 -0.61 3.28
C LEU A 85 -13.31 0.33 3.93
N VAL A 86 -12.90 1.35 3.16
CA VAL A 86 -11.98 2.44 3.53
C VAL A 86 -12.42 3.72 2.81
N GLY A 87 -12.27 4.87 3.44
CA GLY A 87 -12.47 6.19 2.84
C GLY A 87 -11.20 6.81 2.25
N ARG A 88 -10.03 6.45 2.77
CA ARG A 88 -8.72 6.98 2.43
C ARG A 88 -7.60 5.96 2.69
N ILE A 89 -6.77 5.78 1.68
CA ILE A 89 -5.55 4.96 1.72
C ILE A 89 -4.36 5.83 1.33
N SER A 90 -3.25 5.70 2.05
CA SER A 90 -1.96 6.23 1.63
C SER A 90 -1.10 5.09 1.07
N LEU A 91 -0.46 5.35 -0.07
CA LEU A 91 0.53 4.48 -0.70
C LEU A 91 1.87 5.20 -0.70
N ALA A 92 2.94 4.50 -0.33
CA ALA A 92 4.29 5.02 -0.30
C ALA A 92 5.26 4.08 -1.02
N ASP A 93 6.18 4.64 -1.79
CA ASP A 93 7.25 3.97 -2.53
C ASP A 93 8.52 4.82 -2.35
N GLY A 94 9.36 4.44 -1.38
CA GLY A 94 10.44 5.29 -0.89
C GLY A 94 9.94 6.68 -0.47
N ASP A 95 10.46 7.73 -1.10
CA ASP A 95 10.07 9.12 -0.85
C ASP A 95 8.76 9.53 -1.51
N ARG A 96 8.25 8.71 -2.44
CA ARG A 96 7.02 9.02 -3.17
C ARG A 96 5.82 8.58 -2.36
N LYS A 97 4.86 9.48 -2.20
CA LYS A 97 3.59 9.21 -1.51
C LYS A 97 2.41 9.59 -2.40
N LEU A 98 1.36 8.80 -2.32
CA LEU A 98 0.06 9.09 -2.92
C LEU A 98 -1.01 8.85 -1.87
N VAL A 99 -2.00 9.73 -1.83
CA VAL A 99 -3.23 9.51 -1.05
C VAL A 99 -4.36 9.30 -2.04
N VAL A 100 -5.09 8.19 -1.86
CA VAL A 100 -6.25 7.83 -2.65
C VAL A 100 -7.45 7.87 -1.71
N ASP A 101 -8.46 8.65 -2.07
CA ASP A 101 -9.70 8.74 -1.31
C ASP A 101 -10.92 8.48 -2.20
N SER A 102 -12.06 8.20 -1.56
CA SER A 102 -13.31 7.84 -2.22
C SER A 102 -13.99 8.98 -2.98
N SER A 103 -13.44 10.19 -2.95
CA SER A 103 -14.17 11.39 -3.37
C SER A 103 -14.03 11.72 -4.86
N SER A 104 -13.13 11.09 -5.62
CA SER A 104 -12.97 11.42 -7.03
C SER A 104 -12.50 10.26 -7.93
N ARG A 105 -13.03 10.23 -9.16
CA ARG A 105 -12.51 9.39 -10.27
C ARG A 105 -11.05 9.75 -10.61
N GLU A 106 -10.67 11.00 -10.36
CA GLU A 106 -9.32 11.53 -10.55
C GLU A 106 -8.31 10.81 -9.62
N SER A 107 -8.72 10.42 -8.41
CA SER A 107 -7.90 9.64 -7.48
C SER A 107 -7.55 8.25 -8.01
N GLU A 108 -8.46 7.61 -8.76
CA GLU A 108 -8.21 6.31 -9.40
C GLU A 108 -7.23 6.43 -10.56
N GLU A 109 -7.39 7.45 -11.41
CA GLU A 109 -6.46 7.74 -12.51
C GLU A 109 -5.08 8.13 -11.99
N ALA A 110 -5.03 8.91 -10.90
CA ALA A 110 -3.80 9.27 -10.21
C ALA A 110 -3.09 8.04 -9.63
N LEU A 111 -3.83 7.07 -9.07
CA LEU A 111 -3.29 5.81 -8.59
C LEU A 111 -2.61 5.01 -9.69
N VAL A 112 -3.30 4.81 -10.82
CA VAL A 112 -2.74 4.11 -11.98
C VAL A 112 -1.49 4.84 -12.48
N ALA A 113 -1.55 6.17 -12.66
CA ALA A 113 -0.42 6.96 -13.13
C ALA A 113 0.77 6.95 -12.15
N TRP A 114 0.52 6.89 -10.84
CA TRP A 114 1.56 6.82 -9.82
C TRP A 114 2.27 5.47 -9.84
N LEU A 115 1.52 4.36 -9.91
CA LEU A 115 2.07 3.00 -10.04
C LEU A 115 2.91 2.85 -11.31
N HIS A 116 2.45 3.40 -12.44
CA HIS A 116 3.21 3.40 -13.69
C HIS A 116 4.52 4.21 -13.60
N ARG A 117 4.54 5.33 -12.87
CA ARG A 117 5.74 6.14 -12.66
C ARG A 117 6.74 5.51 -11.70
N SER A 118 6.32 4.61 -10.82
CA SER A 118 7.23 3.83 -9.95
C SER A 118 8.20 2.96 -10.73
N LYS A 119 7.84 2.59 -11.96
CA LYS A 119 8.76 1.90 -12.88
C LYS A 119 9.84 2.79 -13.53
N ILE A 120 9.72 4.11 -13.47
CA ILE A 120 10.54 5.06 -14.26
C ILE A 120 11.70 5.65 -13.43
N VAL A 121 11.77 5.38 -12.13
CA VAL A 121 12.79 5.99 -11.24
C VAL A 121 14.08 5.16 -11.13
N ASP A 122 14.24 4.09 -11.91
CA ASP A 122 15.57 3.44 -12.04
C ASP A 122 15.96 3.12 -13.49
N PRO A 123 16.33 4.13 -14.29
CA PRO A 123 17.14 3.94 -15.49
C PRO A 123 18.66 4.04 -15.23
N ASP A 124 19.07 4.45 -14.01
CA ASP A 124 20.48 4.66 -13.64
C ASP A 124 20.78 3.95 -12.32
N GLY A 125 20.80 2.62 -12.38
CA GLY A 125 21.34 1.79 -11.32
C GLY A 125 22.77 2.23 -10.99
N LYS A 126 22.95 2.76 -9.78
CA LYS A 126 24.23 2.78 -9.09
C LYS A 126 24.14 1.94 -7.83
#